data_AF-A0A914QB53-F1
#
_entry.id   AF-A0A914QB53-F1
#
_cell.length_a   1.000
_cell.length_b   1.000
_cell.length_c   1.000
_cell.angle_alpha   90.00
_cell.angle_beta   90.00
_cell.angle_gamma   90.00
#
_symmetry.space_group_name_H-M   'P 1'
#
loop_
_entity.id
_entity.type
_entity.pdbx_description
1 polymer ?
#
loop_
_entity_poly.entity_id
_entity_poly.type
_entity_poly.pdbx_seq_one_letter_code
_entity_poly.pdbx_strand_id
1 'polypeptide(L)'
;MIDLKGYIPNVVRGVSVYFGEDAVVSVCEKLKVDLIVRAHQMMLNGYGFFCKRKLLTVFSAPRYYPEKNNKGAILKIEKNLKIGFFLLNPVTQTTRGESRFRNDYASKDDDSNYVSRESQPESVVATPASITGTSAASQASSASNSAPQTPTTDYNVSPDSGAFLQKK
;
A
#
# COMPACT_ATOMS: atom_id res chain seq x y z
N MET A 1 0.68 5.90 -9.34
CA MET A 1 0.51 5.17 -10.62
C MET A 1 -0.76 4.34 -10.50
N ILE A 2 -1.89 5.05 -10.41
CA ILE A 2 -3.22 4.46 -10.47
C ILE A 2 -3.47 4.26 -11.97
N ASP A 3 -4.00 3.09 -12.37
CA ASP A 3 -4.29 2.70 -13.77
C ASP A 3 -3.15 2.13 -14.63
N LEU A 4 -2.17 1.47 -14.03
CA LEU A 4 -1.26 0.60 -14.80
C LEU A 4 -2.01 -0.63 -15.33
N LYS A 5 -1.90 -0.90 -16.64
CA LYS A 5 -2.41 -2.12 -17.29
C LYS A 5 -1.25 -2.96 -17.84
N GLY A 6 -1.26 -4.27 -17.59
CA GLY A 6 -0.25 -5.21 -18.03
C GLY A 6 1.06 -5.09 -17.25
N TYR A 7 2.19 -5.11 -17.96
CA TYR A 7 3.53 -5.05 -17.39
C TYR A 7 4.33 -3.91 -18.03
N ILE A 8 5.07 -3.13 -17.24
CA ILE A 8 5.98 -2.09 -17.74
C ILE A 8 7.36 -2.19 -17.07
N PRO A 9 8.46 -1.79 -17.73
CA PRO A 9 9.78 -1.78 -17.11
C PRO A 9 9.83 -0.98 -15.80
N ASN A 10 10.48 -1.52 -14.78
CA ASN A 10 10.68 -0.84 -13.51
C ASN A 10 11.89 0.10 -13.58
N VAL A 11 11.67 1.31 -14.11
CA VAL A 11 12.72 2.31 -14.28
C VAL A 11 13.27 2.86 -12.96
N VAL A 12 12.50 2.80 -11.86
CA VAL A 12 12.93 3.33 -10.56
C VAL A 12 13.92 2.40 -9.87
N ARG A 13 13.72 1.07 -9.98
CA ARG A 13 14.63 0.08 -9.41
C ARG A 13 15.65 -0.44 -10.41
N GLY A 14 15.45 -0.21 -11.71
CA GLY A 14 16.32 -0.67 -12.79
C GLY A 14 16.29 -2.18 -13.03
N VAL A 15 15.35 -2.91 -12.41
CA VAL A 15 15.25 -4.37 -12.53
C VAL A 15 13.80 -4.82 -12.53
N SER A 16 13.48 -5.79 -13.40
CA SER A 16 12.14 -6.37 -13.56
C SER A 16 11.09 -5.34 -14.01
N VAL A 17 9.82 -5.62 -13.74
CA VAL A 17 8.65 -4.86 -14.23
C VAL A 17 7.74 -4.43 -13.07
N TYR A 18 7.01 -3.35 -13.27
CA TYR A 18 5.74 -3.11 -12.57
C TYR A 18 4.62 -3.89 -13.26
N PHE A 19 3.56 -4.16 -12.52
CA PHE A 19 2.38 -4.87 -13.03
C PHE A 19 1.08 -4.24 -12.54
N GLY A 20 0.06 -4.28 -13.37
CA GLY A 20 -1.29 -3.77 -13.10
C GLY A 20 -2.17 -4.73 -12.31
N GLU A 21 -3.40 -4.30 -12.03
CA GLU A 21 -4.41 -5.15 -11.39
C GLU A 21 -4.80 -6.35 -12.27
N ASP A 22 -4.81 -6.17 -13.59
CA ASP A 22 -5.12 -7.21 -14.58
C ASP A 22 -4.14 -8.40 -14.51
N ALA A 23 -2.85 -8.11 -14.33
CA ALA A 23 -1.84 -9.14 -14.11
C ALA A 23 -2.07 -9.92 -12.81
N VAL A 24 -2.46 -9.23 -11.73
CA VAL A 24 -2.77 -9.88 -10.43
C VAL A 24 -3.99 -10.79 -10.57
N VAL A 25 -5.06 -10.31 -11.18
CA VAL A 25 -6.29 -11.08 -11.41
C VAL A 25 -5.98 -12.33 -12.24
N SER A 26 -5.28 -12.17 -13.36
CA SER A 26 -4.91 -13.27 -14.25
C SER A 26 -4.07 -14.35 -13.54
N VAL A 27 -3.12 -13.95 -12.71
CA VAL A 27 -2.30 -14.90 -11.94
C VAL A 27 -3.12 -15.64 -10.89
N CYS A 28 -3.98 -14.94 -10.15
CA CYS A 28 -4.89 -15.57 -9.19
C CYS A 28 -5.80 -16.61 -9.86
N GLU A 29 -6.39 -16.29 -11.01
CA GLU A 29 -7.24 -17.20 -11.78
C GLU A 29 -6.45 -18.41 -12.30
N LYS A 30 -5.30 -18.16 -12.92
CA LYS A 30 -4.45 -19.21 -13.50
C LYS A 30 -3.96 -20.20 -12.45
N LEU A 31 -3.56 -19.71 -11.29
CA LEU A 31 -3.04 -20.53 -10.19
C LEU A 31 -4.13 -21.04 -9.25
N LYS A 32 -5.39 -20.61 -9.43
CA LYS A 32 -6.54 -20.91 -8.56
C LYS A 32 -6.27 -20.55 -7.10
N VAL A 33 -5.77 -19.34 -6.86
CA VAL A 33 -5.50 -18.79 -5.52
C VAL A 33 -6.25 -17.49 -5.29
N ASP A 34 -6.64 -17.24 -4.04
CA ASP A 34 -7.42 -16.05 -3.69
C ASP A 34 -6.55 -14.81 -3.44
N LEU A 35 -5.31 -15.01 -2.99
CA LEU A 35 -4.43 -13.96 -2.48
C LEU A 35 -2.97 -14.23 -2.81
N ILE A 36 -2.30 -13.23 -3.39
CA ILE A 36 -0.85 -13.15 -3.50
C ILE A 36 -0.30 -12.39 -2.29
N VAL A 37 0.57 -13.02 -1.51
CA VAL A 37 1.28 -12.35 -0.41
C VAL A 37 2.73 -12.10 -0.83
N ARG A 38 3.20 -10.86 -0.69
CA ARG A 38 4.59 -10.46 -1.02
C ARG A 38 5.18 -9.50 0.00
N ALA A 39 6.48 -9.25 -0.11
CA ALA A 39 7.21 -8.29 0.73
C ALA A 39 7.78 -7.12 -0.11
N HIS A 40 9.07 -6.81 -0.01
CA HIS A 40 9.86 -5.93 -0.90
C HIS A 40 9.56 -4.41 -0.89
N GLN A 41 8.31 -3.96 -0.71
CA GLN A 41 8.00 -2.52 -0.64
C GLN A 41 7.64 -2.14 0.79
N MET A 42 8.27 -1.08 1.29
CA MET A 42 7.93 -0.50 2.58
C MET A 42 6.48 0.01 2.55
N MET A 43 5.71 -0.38 3.56
CA MET A 43 4.36 0.10 3.80
C MET A 43 4.35 0.84 5.13
N LEU A 44 3.72 2.02 5.19
CA LEU A 44 3.74 2.88 6.37
C LEU A 44 3.20 2.16 7.62
N ASN A 45 2.14 1.37 7.46
CA ASN A 45 1.53 0.58 8.53
C ASN A 45 2.07 -0.88 8.61
N GLY A 46 3.17 -1.17 7.91
CA GLY A 46 3.74 -2.51 7.83
C GLY A 46 3.03 -3.45 6.84
N TYR A 47 1.85 -3.09 6.34
CA TYR A 47 1.17 -3.84 5.29
C TYR A 47 0.32 -2.94 4.38
N GLY A 48 -0.07 -3.46 3.22
CA GLY A 48 -0.94 -2.76 2.28
C GLY A 48 -1.62 -3.71 1.30
N PHE A 49 -2.91 -3.48 1.03
CA PHE A 49 -3.68 -4.23 0.04
C PHE A 49 -3.68 -3.51 -1.31
N PHE A 50 -3.77 -4.30 -2.38
CA PHE A 50 -3.90 -3.86 -3.76
C PHE A 50 -4.88 -4.77 -4.51
N CYS A 51 -5.42 -4.30 -5.65
CA CYS A 51 -6.28 -5.09 -6.54
C CYS A 51 -7.46 -5.76 -5.81
N LYS A 52 -8.33 -4.95 -5.20
CA LYS A 52 -9.49 -5.43 -4.41
C LYS A 52 -9.13 -6.54 -3.40
N ARG A 53 -7.98 -6.36 -2.73
CA ARG A 53 -7.42 -7.29 -1.73
C ARG A 53 -6.93 -8.63 -2.28
N LYS A 54 -6.73 -8.79 -3.59
CA LYS A 54 -6.09 -9.99 -4.19
C LYS A 54 -4.57 -9.99 -4.10
N LEU A 55 -3.96 -8.85 -3.72
CA LEU A 55 -2.55 -8.77 -3.38
C LEU A 55 -2.36 -8.08 -2.04
N LEU A 56 -1.54 -8.70 -1.19
CA LEU A 56 -1.12 -8.19 0.10
C LEU A 56 0.40 -8.01 0.10
N THR A 57 0.84 -6.80 0.43
CA THR A 57 2.25 -6.54 0.76
C THR A 57 2.43 -6.49 2.26
N VAL A 58 3.45 -7.19 2.77
CA VAL A 58 3.85 -7.20 4.19
C VAL A 58 5.30 -6.74 4.30
N PHE A 59 5.59 -5.88 5.27
CA PHE A 59 6.92 -5.35 5.52
C PHE A 59 7.19 -5.37 7.03
N SER A 60 8.21 -6.11 7.46
CA SER A 60 8.42 -6.44 8.87
C SER A 60 9.49 -5.61 9.57
N ALA A 61 10.15 -4.68 8.87
CA ALA A 61 11.18 -3.81 9.46
C ALA A 61 10.57 -2.46 9.89
N PRO A 62 10.21 -2.26 11.18
CA PRO A 62 9.78 -0.96 11.65
C PRO A 62 10.92 0.06 11.55
N ARG A 63 10.58 1.32 11.30
CA ARG A 63 11.51 2.44 11.16
C ARG A 63 12.60 2.23 10.09
N TYR A 64 12.30 1.45 9.05
CA TYR A 64 13.17 1.30 7.89
C TYR A 64 13.44 2.64 7.19
N TYR A 65 12.44 3.51 7.15
CA TYR A 65 12.59 4.89 6.70
C TYR A 65 12.36 5.83 7.90
N PRO A 66 13.43 6.29 8.57
CA PRO A 66 13.33 6.96 9.87
C PRO A 66 12.40 8.17 9.91
N GLU A 67 12.33 8.97 8.84
CA GLU A 67 11.47 10.17 8.81
C GLU A 67 9.98 9.83 8.71
N LYS A 68 9.64 8.67 8.15
CA LYS A 68 8.23 8.22 8.03
C LYS A 68 7.81 7.35 9.20
N ASN A 69 8.76 6.88 10.01
CA ASN A 69 8.52 6.09 11.21
C ASN A 69 7.56 4.90 10.96
N ASN A 70 7.78 4.18 9.85
CA ASN A 70 6.89 3.10 9.43
C ASN A 70 6.81 1.99 10.48
N LYS A 71 5.63 1.39 10.65
CA LYS A 71 5.47 0.15 11.41
C LYS A 71 6.02 -1.05 10.63
N GLY A 72 6.28 -2.13 11.34
CA GLY A 72 6.41 -3.46 10.76
C GLY A 72 5.11 -4.25 10.93
N ALA A 73 4.93 -5.31 10.14
CA ALA A 73 3.85 -6.26 10.33
C ALA A 73 4.32 -7.70 10.14
N ILE A 74 3.63 -8.63 10.82
CA ILE A 74 3.70 -10.07 10.61
C ILE A 74 2.30 -10.52 10.22
N LEU A 75 2.19 -11.26 9.11
CA LEU A 75 0.93 -11.85 8.67
C LEU A 75 0.67 -13.14 9.48
N LYS A 76 -0.48 -13.20 10.14
CA LYS A 76 -1.02 -14.41 10.77
C LYS A 76 -2.07 -15.01 9.83
N ILE A 77 -1.94 -16.31 9.54
CA ILE A 77 -2.92 -17.07 8.76
C ILE A 77 -3.44 -18.20 9.64
N GLU A 78 -4.73 -18.21 9.90
CA GLU A 78 -5.39 -19.23 10.71
C GLU A 78 -5.79 -20.45 9.88
N LYS A 79 -6.17 -21.55 10.55
CA LYS A 79 -6.57 -22.80 9.88
C LYS A 79 -7.75 -22.64 8.93
N ASN A 80 -8.66 -21.71 9.23
CA ASN A 80 -9.80 -21.34 8.39
C ASN A 80 -9.46 -20.29 7.31
N LEU A 81 -8.17 -20.04 7.07
CA LEU A 81 -7.64 -19.04 6.14
C LEU A 81 -8.03 -17.59 6.48
N LYS A 82 -8.53 -17.32 7.69
CA LYS A 82 -8.68 -15.95 8.19
C LYS A 82 -7.29 -15.35 8.36
N ILE A 83 -7.11 -14.15 7.82
CA ILE A 83 -5.86 -13.38 7.95
C ILE A 83 -5.98 -12.34 9.06
N GLY A 84 -4.92 -12.22 9.85
CA GLY A 84 -4.72 -11.19 10.86
C GLY A 84 -3.29 -10.64 10.78
N PHE A 85 -3.00 -9.61 11.58
CA PHE A 85 -1.67 -8.99 11.58
C PHE A 85 -1.20 -8.72 13.01
N PHE A 86 0.05 -9.05 13.30
CA PHE A 86 0.76 -8.49 14.45
C PHE A 86 1.55 -7.27 14.00
N LEU A 87 1.34 -6.13 14.64
CA LEU A 87 1.99 -4.87 14.28
C LEU A 87 3.20 -4.61 15.18
N LEU A 88 4.35 -4.41 14.53
CA LEU A 88 5.60 -4.04 15.17
C LEU A 88 5.72 -2.52 15.18
N ASN A 89 5.62 -1.92 16.36
CA ASN A 89 5.77 -0.48 16.50
C ASN A 89 7.26 -0.09 16.44
N PRO A 90 7.59 1.08 15.86
CA PRO A 90 8.93 1.65 15.95
C PRO A 90 9.39 1.78 17.39
N VAL A 91 10.62 1.33 17.65
CA VAL A 91 11.26 1.48 18.97
C VAL A 91 12.34 2.57 18.92
N THR A 92 12.52 3.22 20.07
CA THR A 92 13.58 4.20 20.31
C THR A 92 14.81 3.51 20.91
N GLN A 93 15.89 4.25 21.16
CA GLN A 93 17.06 3.69 21.85
C GLN A 93 16.74 3.21 23.28
N THR A 94 15.75 3.81 23.93
CA THR A 94 15.34 3.44 25.30
C THR A 94 14.29 2.33 25.34
N THR A 95 13.54 2.14 24.24
CA THR A 95 12.49 1.11 24.16
C THR A 95 12.87 -0.11 23.33
N ARG A 96 14.06 -0.11 22.68
CA ARG A 96 14.59 -1.29 21.98
C ARG A 96 15.10 -2.35 22.95
N GLY A 97 15.20 -3.59 22.47
CA GLY A 97 15.85 -4.69 23.18
C GLY A 97 14.96 -5.92 23.33
N GLU A 98 15.59 -7.07 23.48
CA GLU A 98 14.94 -8.39 23.54
C GLU A 98 13.91 -8.49 24.69
N SER A 99 14.25 -7.98 25.87
CA SER A 99 13.35 -8.00 27.02
C SER A 99 12.06 -7.22 26.77
N ARG A 100 12.15 -6.02 26.19
CA ARG A 100 10.98 -5.20 25.82
C ARG A 100 10.17 -5.87 24.72
N PHE A 101 10.82 -6.34 23.67
CA PHE A 101 10.15 -7.06 22.59
C PHE A 101 9.36 -8.27 23.13
N ARG A 102 9.97 -9.07 24.01
CA ARG A 102 9.24 -10.16 24.67
C ARG A 102 8.09 -9.63 25.51
N ASN A 103 8.27 -8.61 26.34
CA ASN A 103 7.16 -8.10 27.16
C ASN A 103 5.99 -7.57 26.32
N ASP A 104 6.27 -6.89 25.21
CA ASP A 104 5.26 -6.27 24.35
C ASP A 104 4.53 -7.29 23.46
N TYR A 105 5.18 -8.42 23.12
CA TYR A 105 4.68 -9.39 22.13
C TYR A 105 4.62 -10.85 22.62
N ALA A 106 4.91 -11.14 23.89
CA ALA A 106 4.80 -12.49 24.46
C ALA A 106 3.43 -12.81 25.04
N SER A 107 2.48 -11.86 25.09
CA SER A 107 1.11 -12.22 25.42
C SER A 107 0.56 -13.13 24.31
N LYS A 108 -0.10 -14.22 24.72
CA LYS A 108 -0.81 -15.13 23.80
C LYS A 108 -2.12 -14.52 23.29
N ASP A 109 -2.38 -13.26 23.63
CA ASP A 109 -3.59 -12.53 23.28
C ASP A 109 -3.38 -11.89 21.92
N ASP A 110 -3.82 -12.66 20.95
CA ASP A 110 -3.97 -12.36 19.54
C ASP A 110 -4.78 -11.07 19.31
N ASP A 111 -4.11 -9.96 18.97
CA ASP A 111 -4.72 -8.70 18.50
C ASP A 111 -5.41 -8.84 17.11
N SER A 112 -6.07 -9.97 16.84
CA SER A 112 -6.73 -10.31 15.57
C SER A 112 -8.06 -9.60 15.32
N ASN A 113 -8.30 -8.45 15.96
CA ASN A 113 -9.56 -7.72 15.81
C ASN A 113 -9.65 -6.94 14.49
N TYR A 114 -9.39 -7.64 13.37
CA TYR A 114 -9.86 -7.26 12.05
C TYR A 114 -11.27 -7.82 11.87
N VAL A 115 -12.27 -6.95 12.04
CA VAL A 115 -13.66 -7.29 11.72
C VAL A 115 -13.82 -7.27 10.20
N SER A 116 -14.20 -8.40 9.63
CA SER A 116 -14.66 -8.49 8.24
C SER A 116 -15.84 -7.55 8.07
N ARG A 117 -15.77 -6.58 7.16
CA ARG A 117 -16.96 -5.80 6.78
C ARG A 117 -17.84 -6.73 5.95
N GLU A 118 -19.00 -7.09 6.48
CA GLU A 118 -20.06 -7.79 5.75
C GLU A 118 -20.39 -6.97 4.48
N SER A 119 -20.38 -7.64 3.33
CA SER A 119 -20.74 -7.07 2.03
C SER A 119 -22.21 -6.64 2.05
N GLN A 120 -22.46 -5.34 2.19
CA GLN A 120 -23.77 -4.75 1.93
C GLN A 120 -23.99 -4.66 0.41
N PRO A 121 -25.17 -5.01 -0.11
CA PRO A 121 -25.45 -4.98 -1.55
C PRO A 121 -25.43 -3.55 -2.09
N GLU A 122 -24.73 -3.34 -3.21
CA GLU A 122 -24.72 -2.07 -3.94
C GLU A 122 -26.14 -1.74 -4.43
N SER A 123 -26.64 -0.55 -4.09
CA SER A 123 -27.84 -0.01 -4.73
C SER A 123 -27.45 0.60 -6.08
N VAL A 124 -28.05 0.05 -7.13
CA VAL A 124 -27.87 0.48 -8.51
C VAL A 124 -28.63 1.78 -8.73
N VAL A 125 -27.94 2.86 -9.10
CA VAL A 125 -28.59 4.03 -9.72
C VAL A 125 -27.81 4.41 -10.98
N ALA A 126 -28.56 4.43 -12.08
CA ALA A 126 -28.10 4.63 -13.44
C ALA A 126 -27.67 6.08 -13.74
N THR A 127 -26.79 6.17 -14.75
CA THR A 127 -26.26 7.32 -15.51
C THR A 127 -27.35 8.27 -16.07
N PRO A 128 -27.04 9.52 -16.55
CA PRO A 128 -26.21 9.72 -17.74
C PRO A 128 -25.35 11.00 -17.85
N ALA A 129 -24.56 10.96 -18.92
CA ALA A 129 -23.49 11.84 -19.39
C ALA A 129 -23.89 13.30 -19.71
N SER A 130 -22.86 14.16 -19.75
CA SER A 130 -22.84 15.37 -20.59
C SER A 130 -21.43 15.63 -21.12
N ILE A 131 -21.40 16.15 -22.34
CA ILE A 131 -20.31 16.29 -23.31
C ILE A 131 -19.88 17.76 -23.34
N THR A 132 -18.57 18.06 -23.42
CA THR A 132 -17.95 19.22 -24.11
C THR A 132 -16.44 19.12 -23.84
N GLY A 133 -15.48 19.26 -24.76
CA GLY A 133 -15.41 19.87 -26.08
C GLY A 133 -14.24 20.86 -26.10
N THR A 134 -13.42 20.84 -27.17
CA THR A 134 -12.31 21.76 -27.57
C THR A 134 -10.93 21.62 -26.87
N SER A 135 -9.77 21.89 -27.48
CA SER A 135 -9.16 21.66 -28.82
C SER A 135 -7.79 22.36 -28.84
N ALA A 136 -6.88 21.88 -29.69
CA ALA A 136 -5.75 22.57 -30.32
C ALA A 136 -4.36 22.57 -29.65
N ALA A 137 -3.37 22.47 -30.54
CA ALA A 137 -1.98 22.10 -30.37
C ALA A 137 -1.03 23.26 -30.68
N SER A 138 0.23 23.18 -30.26
CA SER A 138 1.39 23.69 -31.02
C SER A 138 2.75 23.31 -30.39
N GLN A 139 3.60 22.63 -31.18
CA GLN A 139 5.03 22.88 -31.53
C GLN A 139 5.95 23.61 -30.52
N ALA A 140 7.29 23.48 -30.48
CA ALA A 140 8.34 22.56 -30.92
C ALA A 140 9.68 23.11 -30.34
N SER A 141 10.69 22.24 -30.20
CA SER A 141 12.17 22.48 -30.19
C SER A 141 12.83 23.43 -29.15
N SER A 142 13.77 22.90 -28.36
CA SER A 142 15.23 23.11 -28.51
C SER A 142 16.02 22.43 -27.39
N ALA A 143 17.09 21.72 -27.74
CA ALA A 143 17.98 21.02 -26.83
C ALA A 143 19.11 21.93 -26.32
N SER A 144 19.44 21.83 -25.03
CA SER A 144 20.75 22.20 -24.49
C SER A 144 21.08 21.30 -23.29
N ASN A 145 22.16 20.52 -23.43
CA ASN A 145 22.73 19.65 -22.40
C ASN A 145 23.26 20.48 -21.23
N SER A 146 22.85 20.16 -20.00
CA SER A 146 23.54 20.47 -18.75
C SER A 146 23.02 19.52 -17.66
N ALA A 147 23.94 18.97 -16.86
CA ALA A 147 23.72 17.90 -15.89
C ALA A 147 22.57 18.18 -14.89
N PRO A 148 21.75 17.17 -14.50
CA PRO A 148 20.61 17.43 -13.64
C PRO A 148 21.03 17.65 -12.18
N GLN A 149 20.90 18.90 -11.74
CA GLN A 149 20.74 19.26 -10.35
C GLN A 149 19.45 18.63 -9.80
N THR A 150 19.52 18.11 -8.57
CA THR A 150 18.39 17.51 -7.85
C THR A 150 17.30 18.56 -7.59
N PRO A 151 16.04 18.37 -8.05
CA PRO A 151 14.94 19.22 -7.61
C PRO A 151 14.51 18.79 -6.21
N THR A 152 14.68 19.70 -5.25
CA THR A 152 13.95 19.70 -3.99
C THR A 152 12.49 20.03 -4.28
N THR A 153 11.59 19.07 -4.16
CA THR A 153 10.15 19.32 -4.16
C THR A 153 9.61 19.15 -2.74
N ASP A 154 9.35 20.29 -2.11
CA ASP A 154 8.60 20.42 -0.86
C ASP A 154 7.18 19.86 -1.04
N TYR A 155 6.85 18.79 -0.30
CA TYR A 155 5.47 18.36 -0.16
C TYR A 155 4.78 19.24 0.88
N ASN A 156 4.20 20.33 0.40
CA ASN A 156 3.25 21.14 1.16
C ASN A 156 1.91 20.38 1.21
N VAL A 157 1.64 19.69 2.31
CA VAL A 157 0.33 19.08 2.57
C VAL A 157 -0.48 20.07 3.41
N SER A 158 -1.44 20.73 2.76
CA SER A 158 -2.42 21.56 3.44
C SER A 158 -3.24 20.72 4.43
N PRO A 159 -3.46 21.19 5.68
CA PRO A 159 -4.25 20.49 6.66
C PRO A 159 -5.71 20.98 6.57
N ASP A 160 -6.62 20.17 6.04
CA ASP A 160 -7.98 20.10 6.60
C ASP A 160 -8.88 19.09 5.88
N SER A 161 -9.36 18.11 6.64
CA SER A 161 -10.78 18.02 6.99
C SER A 161 -10.97 16.73 7.78
N GLY A 162 -10.99 16.89 9.10
CA GLY A 162 -11.35 15.83 10.03
C GLY A 162 -12.78 15.34 9.79
N ALA A 163 -12.96 14.02 9.82
CA ALA A 163 -14.25 13.42 10.08
C ALA A 163 -14.06 12.34 11.16
N PHE A 164 -14.64 12.66 12.30
CA PHE A 164 -14.75 11.95 13.56
C PHE A 164 -14.90 10.43 13.45
N LEU A 165 -14.06 9.70 14.19
CA LEU A 165 -14.38 8.38 14.71
C LEU A 165 -14.97 8.56 16.11
N GLN A 166 -16.29 8.40 16.23
CA GLN A 166 -16.94 8.18 17.53
C GLN A 166 -16.56 6.78 18.03
N LYS A 167 -16.07 6.72 19.27
CA LYS A 167 -15.99 5.49 20.06
C LYS A 167 -17.41 5.00 20.38
N LYS A 168 -17.61 3.68 20.36
CA LYS A 168 -18.47 3.05 21.36
C LYS A 168 -17.62 2.80 22.60
#